data_AF-A0A820DEQ4-F1
#
_entry.id   AF-A0A820DEQ4-F1
#
_cell.length_a   1.000
_cell.length_b   1.000
_cell.length_c   1.000
_cell.angle_alpha   90.00
_cell.angle_beta   90.00
_cell.angle_gamma   90.00
#
_symmetry.space_group_name_H-M   'P 1'
#
loop_
_entity.id
_entity.type
_entity.pdbx_description
1 polymer ?
#
loop_
_entity_poly.entity_id
_entity_poly.type
_entity_poly.pdbx_seq_one_letter_code
_entity_poly.pdbx_strand_id
1 'polypeptide(L)'
;EAIANAANHLLKSLSHIYSIDYRLTLENIDESFNNFLPIRAWGQHVDFDKLQVQYHIPNIDEIDFACQFVETFIYSELTLLNEKSLKISNDERLRSVTIIYYISMGCLNMIPRIDSQTVQDLVSSVVSYDSKYPIYHNKPKFRENLRMRLVIDIGKLLDVLVENHSDDVKSIKTALKIYSLSSIYYGISKNNIYKLSTDVQSNKKLFKNKLSDKRQNPRFLSIKRIVLQLKKFETDNSRTLTEIDKQIVLKLSDLSINRYSEIRQKAQFKLFAILNHYHFSFQIIVDRFVELLNKPDETDHDQIKSCLYILLGNNLVFLPTKYSWTMMEKLWPSIALMNYAKKPSTQKLINDIHKKIIRTFVTDSFIQDINEISKHVAATLWHPLKRIETKIQNEHNQVNIKSYNNLIETLNLLLKRDTLHVPIPHSCIQTFVDFLIDDNMELRK
;
A
#
# COMPACT_ATOMS: atom_id res chain seq x y z
N GLU A 1 -15.68 -9.83 19.83
CA GLU A 1 -15.03 -8.66 19.19
C GLU A 1 -14.49 -7.65 20.20
N ALA A 2 -15.31 -7.11 21.12
CA ALA A 2 -14.87 -6.11 22.11
C ALA A 2 -13.63 -6.54 22.91
N ILE A 3 -13.62 -7.78 23.43
CA ILE A 3 -12.48 -8.35 24.19
C ILE A 3 -11.22 -8.43 23.31
N ALA A 4 -11.35 -8.87 22.06
CA ALA A 4 -10.22 -8.93 21.12
C ALA A 4 -9.67 -7.53 20.83
N ASN A 5 -10.55 -6.53 20.70
CA ASN A 5 -10.12 -5.15 20.55
C ASN A 5 -9.46 -4.58 21.82
N ALA A 6 -9.89 -4.98 23.01
CA ALA A 6 -9.19 -4.64 24.25
C ALA A 6 -7.76 -5.20 24.26
N ALA A 7 -7.58 -6.45 23.81
CA ALA A 7 -6.25 -7.06 23.65
C ALA A 7 -5.35 -6.29 22.66
N ASN A 8 -5.91 -5.80 21.55
CA ASN A 8 -5.21 -4.91 20.61
C ASN A 8 -4.71 -3.63 21.30
N HIS A 9 -5.52 -2.99 22.14
CA HIS A 9 -5.12 -1.79 22.88
C HIS A 9 -4.07 -2.08 23.95
N LEU A 10 -4.20 -3.19 24.68
CA LEU A 10 -3.20 -3.65 25.64
C LEU A 10 -1.84 -3.89 24.97
N LEU A 11 -1.81 -4.60 23.84
CA LEU A 11 -0.57 -4.84 23.11
C LEU A 11 0.03 -3.55 22.56
N LYS A 12 -0.81 -2.58 22.16
CA LYS A 12 -0.32 -1.26 21.74
C LYS A 12 0.32 -0.49 22.88
N SER A 13 -0.26 -0.50 24.08
CA SER A 13 0.34 0.17 25.23
C SER A 13 1.68 -0.45 25.60
N LEU A 14 1.82 -1.77 25.49
CA LEU A 14 3.08 -2.45 25.80
C LEU A 14 4.15 -2.28 24.72
N SER A 15 3.76 -2.27 23.43
CA SER A 15 4.71 -2.38 22.32
C SER A 15 4.99 -1.09 21.57
N HIS A 16 4.20 -0.02 21.71
CA HIS A 16 4.39 1.21 20.93
C HIS A 16 5.13 2.28 21.72
N ILE A 17 5.90 3.10 21.00
CA ILE A 17 6.46 4.34 21.53
C ILE A 17 5.38 5.44 21.41
N TYR A 18 5.07 6.09 22.54
CA TYR A 18 4.14 7.21 22.60
C TYR A 18 4.55 8.17 23.72
N SER A 19 4.12 9.43 23.62
CA SER A 19 4.33 10.40 24.70
C SER A 19 3.33 10.17 25.83
N ILE A 20 3.82 10.18 27.06
CA ILE A 20 3.01 10.08 28.28
C ILE A 20 2.47 11.45 28.67
N ASP A 21 3.32 12.48 28.51
CA ASP A 21 3.01 13.85 28.89
C ASP A 21 2.43 14.64 27.72
N TYR A 22 1.26 15.25 27.91
CA TYR A 22 0.65 16.25 27.01
C TYR A 22 0.30 17.55 27.75
N ARG A 23 0.84 17.77 28.95
CA ARG A 23 0.60 18.98 29.75
C ARG A 23 1.02 20.23 28.98
N LEU A 24 0.38 21.35 29.30
CA LEU A 24 0.69 22.65 28.72
C LEU A 24 1.99 23.25 29.27
N THR A 25 2.36 22.86 30.48
CA THR A 25 3.47 23.42 31.25
C THR A 25 4.47 22.33 31.62
N LEU A 26 5.71 22.75 31.90
CA LEU A 26 6.76 21.88 32.46
C LEU A 26 6.65 21.77 33.99
N GLU A 27 6.15 22.83 34.61
CA GLU A 27 6.07 22.97 36.06
C GLU A 27 5.12 21.93 36.64
N ASN A 28 5.49 21.41 37.81
CA ASN A 28 4.69 20.43 38.51
C ASN A 28 3.49 21.16 39.16
N ILE A 29 2.29 20.89 38.64
CA ILE A 29 1.06 21.51 39.14
C ILE A 29 0.73 21.01 40.56
N ASP A 30 1.29 19.87 40.96
CA ASP A 30 1.10 19.28 42.29
C ASP A 30 2.07 19.85 43.34
N GLU A 31 2.95 20.79 42.97
CA GLU A 31 3.77 21.53 43.93
C GLU A 31 2.93 22.46 44.81
N SER A 32 3.39 22.67 46.05
CA SER A 32 2.75 23.60 46.98
C SER A 32 2.64 24.99 46.39
N PHE A 33 1.49 25.65 46.59
CA PHE A 33 1.23 27.02 46.14
C PHE A 33 2.23 28.07 46.68
N ASN A 34 2.98 27.72 47.73
CA ASN A 34 4.07 28.56 48.25
C ASN A 34 5.27 28.62 47.30
N ASN A 35 5.53 27.54 46.55
CA ASN A 35 6.67 27.42 45.64
C ASN A 35 6.28 27.76 44.19
N PHE A 36 5.06 27.42 43.77
CA PHE A 36 4.59 27.65 42.41
C PHE A 36 3.10 28.03 42.35
N LEU A 37 2.77 29.08 41.59
CA LEU A 37 1.39 29.50 41.34
C LEU A 37 0.97 29.16 39.91
N PRO A 38 0.09 28.17 39.67
CA PRO A 38 -0.28 27.70 38.33
C PRO A 38 -0.82 28.76 37.37
N ILE A 39 -1.42 29.84 37.90
CA ILE A 39 -1.95 30.95 37.11
C ILE A 39 -0.83 31.68 36.35
N ARG A 40 0.41 31.66 36.85
CA ARG A 40 1.56 32.32 36.20
C ARG A 40 1.98 31.62 34.91
N ALA A 41 1.59 30.37 34.72
CA ALA A 41 1.93 29.58 33.53
C ALA A 41 0.88 29.67 32.42
N TRP A 42 -0.15 30.51 32.59
CA TRP A 42 -1.19 30.71 31.57
C TRP A 42 -0.61 31.33 30.29
N GLY A 43 -0.91 30.70 29.15
CA GLY A 43 -0.43 31.16 27.85
C GLY A 43 1.08 31.04 27.65
N GLN A 44 1.81 30.42 28.58
CA GLN A 44 3.24 30.23 28.46
C GLN A 44 3.56 29.31 27.28
N HIS A 45 4.51 29.74 26.47
CA HIS A 45 5.09 28.92 25.42
C HIS A 45 6.38 28.28 25.93
N VAL A 46 6.70 27.10 25.42
CA VAL A 46 7.92 26.37 25.76
C VAL A 46 8.77 26.27 24.50
N ASP A 47 10.03 26.68 24.62
CA ASP A 47 11.02 26.53 23.55
C ASP A 47 11.23 25.05 23.21
N PHE A 48 11.48 24.75 21.94
CA PHE A 48 11.66 23.37 21.48
C PHE A 48 12.81 22.66 22.21
N ASP A 49 13.91 23.36 22.50
CA ASP A 49 15.08 22.77 23.18
C ASP A 49 14.81 22.45 24.65
N LYS A 50 13.76 23.02 25.24
CA LYS A 50 13.37 22.84 26.65
C LYS A 50 12.13 21.97 26.81
N LEU A 51 11.65 21.30 25.75
CA LEU A 51 10.35 20.62 25.76
C LEU A 51 10.25 19.40 26.69
N GLN A 52 11.35 18.87 27.25
CA GLN A 52 11.40 17.73 28.20
C GLN A 52 10.18 16.79 28.13
N VAL A 53 10.08 16.01 27.06
CA VAL A 53 8.93 15.12 26.82
C VAL A 53 9.24 13.76 27.41
N GLN A 54 8.32 13.25 28.22
CA GLN A 54 8.37 11.89 28.71
C GLN A 54 7.73 10.95 27.68
N TYR A 55 8.50 9.95 27.27
CA TYR A 55 8.05 8.91 26.35
C TYR A 55 7.95 7.58 27.07
N HIS A 56 6.90 6.83 26.74
CA HIS A 56 6.87 5.41 26.97
C HIS A 56 7.77 4.75 25.93
N ILE A 57 8.80 4.05 26.39
CA ILE A 57 9.68 3.21 25.57
C ILE A 57 9.54 1.79 26.11
N PRO A 58 9.08 0.82 25.29
CA PRO A 58 8.87 -0.55 25.75
C PRO A 58 10.12 -1.14 26.41
N ASN A 59 9.98 -1.57 27.65
CA ASN A 59 11.03 -2.26 28.38
C ASN A 59 11.05 -3.77 28.03
N ILE A 60 12.02 -4.51 28.57
CA ILE A 60 12.18 -5.95 28.27
C ILE A 60 10.99 -6.74 28.81
N ASP A 61 10.52 -6.45 30.03
CA ASP A 61 9.43 -7.17 30.68
C ASP A 61 8.09 -6.98 29.94
N GLU A 62 7.81 -5.77 29.44
CA GLU A 62 6.63 -5.44 28.64
C GLU A 62 6.64 -6.15 27.30
N ILE A 63 7.82 -6.21 26.65
CA ILE A 63 8.03 -6.94 25.39
C ILE A 63 7.85 -8.44 25.61
N ASP A 64 8.44 -8.99 26.67
CA ASP A 64 8.35 -10.42 26.99
C ASP A 64 6.92 -10.82 27.34
N PHE A 65 6.20 -10.00 28.12
CA PHE A 65 4.78 -10.21 28.39
C PHE A 65 3.94 -10.14 27.11
N ALA A 66 4.20 -9.16 26.23
CA ALA A 66 3.52 -9.08 24.92
C ALA A 66 3.81 -10.30 24.04
N CYS A 67 5.05 -10.83 24.06
CA CYS A 67 5.42 -12.06 23.36
C CYS A 67 4.65 -13.27 23.92
N GLN A 68 4.63 -13.45 25.24
CA GLN A 68 3.91 -14.53 25.91
C GLN A 68 2.41 -14.48 25.61
N PHE A 69 1.82 -13.27 25.60
CA PHE A 69 0.43 -13.05 25.26
C PHE A 69 0.14 -13.51 23.82
N VAL A 70 0.99 -13.13 22.86
CA VAL A 70 0.89 -13.57 21.47
C VAL A 70 1.04 -15.09 21.35
N GLU A 71 2.01 -15.69 22.06
CA GLU A 71 2.22 -17.14 22.09
C GLU A 71 0.97 -17.90 22.56
N THR A 72 0.34 -17.40 23.62
CA THR A 72 -0.82 -18.04 24.26
C THR A 72 -2.07 -17.99 23.40
N PHE A 73 -2.35 -16.83 22.78
CA PHE A 73 -3.64 -16.58 22.13
C PHE A 73 -3.63 -16.68 20.60
N ILE A 74 -2.51 -16.44 19.90
CA ILE A 74 -2.50 -16.53 18.44
C ILE A 74 -2.18 -17.95 17.98
N TYR A 75 -1.13 -18.58 18.52
CA TYR A 75 -0.68 -19.87 18.00
C TYR A 75 -1.69 -20.99 18.25
N SER A 76 -2.38 -20.97 19.41
CA SER A 76 -3.47 -21.89 19.73
C SER A 76 -4.65 -21.79 18.75
N GLU A 77 -5.00 -20.59 18.33
CA GLU A 77 -6.07 -20.36 17.36
C GLU A 77 -5.62 -20.71 15.93
N LEU A 78 -4.36 -20.47 15.57
CA LEU A 78 -3.80 -20.86 14.27
C LEU A 78 -3.74 -22.38 14.11
N THR A 79 -3.32 -23.12 15.15
CA THR A 79 -3.31 -24.59 15.10
C THR A 79 -4.72 -25.16 14.99
N LEU A 80 -5.67 -24.62 15.77
CA LEU A 80 -7.08 -24.98 15.68
C LEU A 80 -7.64 -24.80 14.26
N LEU A 81 -7.36 -23.65 13.63
CA LEU A 81 -7.83 -23.35 12.28
C LEU A 81 -7.17 -24.26 11.23
N ASN A 82 -5.88 -24.57 11.36
CA ASN A 82 -5.21 -25.47 10.43
C ASN A 82 -5.74 -26.91 10.50
N GLU A 83 -5.99 -27.44 11.70
CA GLU A 83 -6.37 -28.85 11.88
C GLU A 83 -7.88 -29.10 11.71
N LYS A 84 -8.71 -28.14 12.13
CA LYS A 84 -10.16 -28.34 12.28
C LYS A 84 -11.00 -27.32 11.52
N SER A 85 -10.43 -26.52 10.63
CA SER A 85 -11.16 -25.46 9.89
C SER A 85 -12.49 -25.91 9.30
N LEU A 86 -12.59 -27.13 8.75
CA LEU A 86 -13.83 -27.66 8.16
C LEU A 86 -14.83 -28.27 9.16
N LYS A 87 -14.36 -28.63 10.36
CA LYS A 87 -15.18 -29.30 11.39
C LYS A 87 -15.83 -28.32 12.36
N ILE A 88 -15.26 -27.13 12.50
CA ILE A 88 -15.76 -26.09 13.39
C ILE A 88 -16.92 -25.31 12.77
N SER A 89 -17.77 -24.74 13.61
CA SER A 89 -18.87 -23.89 13.16
C SER A 89 -18.36 -22.57 12.54
N ASN A 90 -19.19 -21.95 11.68
CA ASN A 90 -18.88 -20.64 11.09
C ASN A 90 -18.61 -19.56 12.17
N ASP A 91 -19.35 -19.59 13.27
CA ASP A 91 -19.19 -18.62 14.36
C ASP A 91 -17.90 -18.83 15.16
N GLU A 92 -17.52 -20.07 15.42
CA GLU A 92 -16.24 -20.40 16.06
C GLU A 92 -15.06 -19.99 15.17
N ARG A 93 -15.15 -20.30 13.87
CA ARG A 93 -14.15 -19.89 12.88
C ARG A 93 -14.01 -18.38 12.82
N LEU A 94 -15.13 -17.65 12.78
CA LEU A 94 -15.14 -16.18 12.80
C LEU A 94 -14.52 -15.63 14.08
N ARG A 95 -14.81 -16.25 15.24
CA ARG A 95 -14.22 -15.89 16.53
C ARG A 95 -12.71 -16.03 16.50
N SER A 96 -12.19 -17.19 16.09
CA SER A 96 -10.75 -17.46 16.00
C SER A 96 -10.04 -16.47 15.07
N VAL A 97 -10.58 -16.25 13.87
CA VAL A 97 -10.00 -15.30 12.90
C VAL A 97 -10.06 -13.86 13.43
N THR A 98 -11.11 -13.49 14.16
CA THR A 98 -11.23 -12.15 14.77
C THR A 98 -10.21 -11.94 15.89
N ILE A 99 -9.97 -12.95 16.74
CA ILE A 99 -8.94 -12.90 17.77
C ILE A 99 -7.57 -12.67 17.12
N ILE A 100 -7.21 -13.51 16.13
CA ILE A 100 -5.94 -13.39 15.41
C ILE A 100 -5.80 -11.99 14.79
N TYR A 101 -6.86 -11.47 14.17
CA TYR A 101 -6.85 -10.16 13.54
C TYR A 101 -6.52 -9.02 14.51
N TYR A 102 -7.24 -8.91 15.63
CA TYR A 102 -7.03 -7.81 16.56
C TYR A 102 -5.69 -7.91 17.29
N ILE A 103 -5.29 -9.12 17.71
CA ILE A 103 -4.00 -9.31 18.37
C ILE A 103 -2.86 -8.96 17.40
N SER A 104 -2.94 -9.40 16.14
CA SER A 104 -1.97 -9.05 15.09
C SER A 104 -1.89 -7.53 14.88
N MET A 105 -3.01 -6.81 14.88
CA MET A 105 -3.01 -5.34 14.80
C MET A 105 -2.30 -4.65 15.98
N GLY A 106 -2.22 -5.31 17.13
CA GLY A 106 -1.54 -4.81 18.32
C GLY A 106 -0.03 -5.10 18.31
N CYS A 107 0.38 -6.30 17.90
CA CYS A 107 1.76 -6.78 18.06
C CYS A 107 2.66 -6.62 16.82
N LEU A 108 2.10 -6.45 15.60
CA LEU A 108 2.90 -6.44 14.36
C LEU A 108 3.95 -5.33 14.29
N ASN A 109 3.84 -4.26 15.09
CA ASN A 109 4.89 -3.23 15.15
C ASN A 109 6.21 -3.80 15.72
N MET A 110 6.11 -4.71 16.69
CA MET A 110 7.24 -5.31 17.40
C MET A 110 7.92 -6.41 16.58
N ILE A 111 7.14 -7.17 15.80
CA ILE A 111 7.63 -8.29 15.00
C ILE A 111 8.51 -7.76 13.86
N PRO A 112 9.64 -8.40 13.53
CA PRO A 112 10.45 -8.03 12.36
C PRO A 112 9.79 -8.43 11.04
N ARG A 113 10.25 -7.83 9.94
CA ARG A 113 9.80 -8.21 8.59
C ARG A 113 10.22 -9.64 8.26
N ILE A 114 9.57 -10.24 7.26
CA ILE A 114 9.97 -11.57 6.79
C ILE A 114 11.19 -11.41 5.89
N ASP A 115 12.33 -11.93 6.33
CA ASP A 115 13.54 -11.98 5.53
C ASP A 115 13.33 -12.97 4.39
N SER A 116 13.23 -12.45 3.17
CA SER A 116 13.00 -13.23 1.95
C SER A 116 13.71 -12.58 0.78
N GLN A 117 13.98 -13.36 -0.27
CA GLN A 117 14.66 -12.87 -1.46
C GLN A 117 13.79 -11.82 -2.16
N THR A 118 14.44 -10.75 -2.62
CA THR A 118 13.81 -9.70 -3.43
C THR A 118 13.49 -10.25 -4.81
N VAL A 119 12.34 -9.88 -5.37
CA VAL A 119 11.97 -10.29 -6.73
C VAL A 119 12.93 -9.65 -7.72
N GLN A 120 13.74 -10.46 -8.41
CA GLN A 120 14.83 -9.99 -9.27
C GLN A 120 14.34 -9.37 -10.59
N ASP A 121 13.19 -9.80 -11.09
CA ASP A 121 12.76 -9.51 -12.48
C ASP A 121 11.81 -8.31 -12.64
N LEU A 122 11.55 -7.53 -11.59
CA LEU A 122 10.60 -6.40 -11.68
C LEU A 122 11.20 -5.19 -12.37
N VAL A 123 12.27 -4.64 -11.81
CA VAL A 123 12.97 -3.46 -12.34
C VAL A 123 14.44 -3.55 -11.96
N SER A 124 15.32 -3.34 -12.94
CA SER A 124 16.76 -3.17 -12.68
C SER A 124 16.98 -1.86 -11.92
N SER A 125 17.46 -1.95 -10.68
CA SER A 125 17.73 -0.78 -9.83
C SER A 125 19.22 -0.68 -9.55
N VAL A 126 19.79 0.50 -9.85
CA VAL A 126 21.19 0.84 -9.54
C VAL A 126 21.33 1.45 -8.13
N VAL A 127 20.21 1.83 -7.51
CA VAL A 127 20.18 2.50 -6.20
C VAL A 127 19.38 1.66 -5.20
N SER A 128 19.85 1.61 -3.95
CA SER A 128 19.09 0.97 -2.87
C SER A 128 17.82 1.76 -2.57
N TYR A 129 16.68 1.08 -2.59
CA TYR A 129 15.36 1.66 -2.29
C TYR A 129 14.90 1.41 -0.84
N ASP A 130 15.70 0.67 -0.06
CA ASP A 130 15.31 0.27 1.29
C ASP A 130 15.60 1.40 2.28
N SER A 131 14.53 1.99 2.83
CA SER A 131 14.63 2.82 4.03
C SER A 131 14.34 1.97 5.26
N LYS A 132 15.30 1.95 6.20
CA LYS A 132 15.14 1.27 7.49
C LYS A 132 15.32 2.30 8.58
N TYR A 133 14.24 2.59 9.30
CA TYR A 133 14.30 3.33 10.55
C TYR A 133 14.23 2.30 11.69
N PRO A 134 15.34 1.97 12.36
CA PRO A 134 15.30 1.11 13.53
C PRO A 134 14.62 1.88 14.66
N ILE A 135 13.39 1.48 15.00
CA ILE A 135 12.59 2.16 16.04
C ILE A 135 12.71 1.42 17.38
N TYR A 136 13.02 0.13 17.35
CA TYR A 136 13.16 -0.71 18.54
C TYR A 136 14.62 -1.01 18.85
N HIS A 137 15.04 -0.66 20.07
CA HIS A 137 16.34 -1.02 20.61
C HIS A 137 16.34 -2.47 21.12
N ASN A 138 15.22 -2.93 21.67
CA ASN A 138 15.04 -4.29 22.18
C ASN A 138 14.33 -5.15 21.12
N LYS A 139 15.03 -6.20 20.64
CA LYS A 139 14.45 -7.15 19.69
C LYS A 139 13.57 -8.15 20.48
N PRO A 140 12.30 -8.35 20.10
CA PRO A 140 11.48 -9.37 20.74
C PRO A 140 12.04 -10.77 20.45
N LYS A 141 11.94 -11.66 21.44
CA LYS A 141 12.32 -13.07 21.30
C LYS A 141 11.07 -13.90 20.97
N PHE A 142 10.72 -13.94 19.69
CA PHE A 142 9.71 -14.88 19.20
C PHE A 142 10.38 -16.21 18.80
N ARG A 143 9.70 -17.34 19.03
CA ARG A 143 10.13 -18.66 18.54
C ARG A 143 10.27 -18.70 17.02
N GLU A 144 9.33 -18.08 16.31
CA GLU A 144 9.31 -17.97 14.85
C GLU A 144 8.78 -16.60 14.42
N ASN A 145 9.00 -16.21 13.16
CA ASN A 145 8.45 -14.96 12.66
C ASN A 145 6.93 -15.09 12.47
N LEU A 146 6.16 -14.48 13.38
CA LEU A 146 4.70 -14.52 13.33
C LEU A 146 4.14 -14.06 11.99
N ARG A 147 4.75 -13.06 11.32
CA ARG A 147 4.27 -12.62 9.99
C ARG A 147 4.31 -13.75 8.98
N MET A 148 5.38 -14.54 8.98
CA MET A 148 5.52 -15.69 8.08
C MET A 148 4.48 -16.75 8.39
N ARG A 149 4.27 -17.04 9.67
CA ARG A 149 3.26 -18.00 10.12
C ARG A 149 1.85 -17.58 9.72
N LEU A 150 1.50 -16.30 9.91
CA LEU A 150 0.23 -15.73 9.48
C LEU A 150 0.02 -15.83 7.97
N VAL A 151 1.05 -15.57 7.16
CA VAL A 151 0.95 -15.71 5.70
C VAL A 151 0.68 -17.16 5.29
N ILE A 152 1.39 -18.12 5.87
CA ILE A 152 1.23 -19.54 5.54
C ILE A 152 -0.13 -20.07 5.99
N ASP A 153 -0.46 -19.91 7.28
CA ASP A 153 -1.65 -20.53 7.88
C ASP A 153 -2.94 -19.85 7.38
N ILE A 154 -2.98 -18.52 7.35
CA ILE A 154 -4.15 -17.81 6.82
C ILE A 154 -4.27 -17.99 5.30
N GLY A 155 -3.14 -18.13 4.59
CA GLY A 155 -3.13 -18.48 3.16
C GLY A 155 -3.82 -19.81 2.89
N LYS A 156 -3.47 -20.86 3.66
CA LYS A 156 -4.12 -22.18 3.60
C LYS A 156 -5.60 -22.11 4.00
N LEU A 157 -5.92 -21.39 5.07
CA LEU A 157 -7.31 -21.20 5.50
C LEU A 157 -8.15 -20.56 4.39
N LEU A 158 -7.63 -19.55 3.69
CA LEU A 158 -8.32 -18.91 2.59
C LEU A 158 -8.63 -19.89 1.45
N ASP A 159 -7.73 -20.80 1.10
CA ASP A 159 -7.97 -21.84 0.09
C ASP A 159 -9.12 -22.76 0.51
N VAL A 160 -9.01 -23.32 1.72
CA VAL A 160 -10.00 -24.25 2.27
C VAL A 160 -11.39 -23.61 2.33
N LEU A 161 -11.48 -22.34 2.73
CA LEU A 161 -12.77 -21.64 2.83
C LEU A 161 -13.35 -21.28 1.46
N VAL A 162 -12.53 -20.88 0.49
CA VAL A 162 -13.03 -20.53 -0.83
C VAL A 162 -13.55 -21.77 -1.57
N GLU A 163 -12.92 -22.93 -1.37
CA GLU A 163 -13.35 -24.20 -1.97
C GLU A 163 -14.57 -24.81 -1.27
N ASN A 164 -14.61 -24.83 0.07
CA ASN A 164 -15.58 -25.64 0.82
C ASN A 164 -16.67 -24.84 1.54
N HIS A 165 -16.44 -23.56 1.86
CA HIS A 165 -17.34 -22.71 2.66
C HIS A 165 -17.41 -21.29 2.11
N SER A 166 -17.78 -21.18 0.83
CA SER A 166 -17.85 -19.90 0.13
C SER A 166 -18.97 -18.97 0.65
N ASP A 167 -19.88 -19.51 1.46
CA ASP A 167 -20.92 -18.81 2.22
C ASP A 167 -20.40 -18.10 3.49
N ASP A 168 -19.26 -18.52 4.05
CA ASP A 168 -18.64 -17.89 5.22
C ASP A 168 -17.89 -16.59 4.86
N VAL A 169 -18.63 -15.64 4.32
CA VAL A 169 -18.12 -14.36 3.82
C VAL A 169 -17.46 -13.55 4.95
N LYS A 170 -17.94 -13.65 6.20
CA LYS A 170 -17.41 -12.89 7.34
C LYS A 170 -16.02 -13.37 7.74
N SER A 171 -15.82 -14.69 7.83
CA SER A 171 -14.51 -15.26 8.14
C SER A 171 -13.52 -14.98 7.02
N ILE A 172 -13.92 -15.17 5.75
CA ILE A 172 -13.08 -14.87 4.58
C ILE A 172 -12.67 -13.40 4.55
N LYS A 173 -13.62 -12.47 4.75
CA LYS A 173 -13.31 -11.02 4.83
C LYS A 173 -12.33 -10.69 5.94
N THR A 174 -12.39 -11.38 7.07
CA THR A 174 -11.50 -11.12 8.21
C THR A 174 -10.12 -11.74 7.97
N ALA A 175 -10.06 -12.95 7.41
CA ALA A 175 -8.82 -13.61 6.96
C ALA A 175 -8.08 -12.77 5.90
N LEU A 176 -8.80 -12.22 4.91
CA LEU A 176 -8.25 -11.26 3.94
C LEU A 176 -7.62 -10.03 4.60
N LYS A 177 -8.21 -9.54 5.69
CA LYS A 177 -7.60 -8.42 6.43
C LYS A 177 -6.27 -8.85 7.04
N ILE A 178 -6.21 -10.00 7.71
CA ILE A 178 -4.97 -10.52 8.33
C ILE A 178 -3.89 -10.74 7.28
N TYR A 179 -4.25 -11.36 6.16
CA TYR A 179 -3.32 -11.65 5.07
C TYR A 179 -2.69 -10.36 4.52
N SER A 180 -3.49 -9.32 4.28
CA SER A 180 -2.98 -7.99 3.87
C SER A 180 -2.17 -7.26 4.95
N LEU A 181 -2.54 -7.41 6.22
CA LEU A 181 -1.86 -6.76 7.35
C LEU A 181 -0.44 -7.29 7.52
N SER A 182 -0.24 -8.59 7.30
CA SER A 182 1.07 -9.24 7.47
C SER A 182 2.17 -8.63 6.59
N SER A 183 1.80 -8.07 5.44
CA SER A 183 2.71 -7.43 4.49
C SER A 183 2.92 -5.92 4.75
N ILE A 184 1.83 -5.14 4.88
CA ILE A 184 1.91 -3.65 4.90
C ILE A 184 1.95 -3.04 6.30
N TYR A 185 1.46 -3.72 7.34
CA TYR A 185 1.14 -3.06 8.61
C TYR A 185 2.31 -3.03 9.60
N TYR A 186 2.60 -1.81 10.08
CA TYR A 186 3.66 -1.49 11.04
C TYR A 186 3.10 -0.68 12.23
N GLY A 187 2.03 -1.18 12.86
CA GLY A 187 1.47 -0.60 14.09
C GLY A 187 0.45 0.53 13.90
N ILE A 188 0.48 1.26 12.77
CA ILE A 188 -0.41 2.41 12.54
C ILE A 188 -1.03 2.39 11.13
N SER A 189 -2.32 2.72 11.07
CA SER A 189 -3.02 2.88 9.80
C SER A 189 -2.77 4.28 9.19
N LYS A 190 -2.65 4.35 7.85
CA LYS A 190 -2.52 5.62 7.12
C LYS A 190 -3.63 6.63 7.48
N ASN A 191 -4.85 6.15 7.72
CA ASN A 191 -5.98 6.98 8.11
C ASN A 191 -5.77 7.64 9.48
N ASN A 192 -5.17 6.94 10.44
CA ASN A 192 -4.87 7.52 11.75
C ASN A 192 -3.80 8.61 11.64
N ILE A 193 -2.79 8.41 10.77
CA ILE A 193 -1.78 9.44 10.50
C ILE A 193 -2.41 10.67 9.85
N TYR A 194 -3.31 10.47 8.89
CA TYR A 194 -4.04 11.57 8.27
C TYR A 194 -4.84 12.36 9.31
N LYS A 195 -5.62 11.69 10.17
CA LYS A 195 -6.36 12.32 11.27
C LYS A 195 -5.45 13.12 12.21
N LEU A 196 -4.33 12.52 12.65
CA LEU A 196 -3.36 13.23 13.49
C LEU A 196 -2.75 14.44 12.77
N SER A 197 -2.48 14.33 11.48
CA SER A 197 -1.93 15.42 10.67
C SER A 197 -2.94 16.56 10.51
N THR A 198 -4.21 16.25 10.24
CA THR A 198 -5.27 17.25 10.15
C THR A 198 -5.50 17.92 11.50
N ASP A 199 -5.48 17.17 12.59
CA ASP A 199 -5.65 17.70 13.95
C ASP A 199 -4.50 18.66 14.31
N VAL A 200 -3.25 18.30 14.00
CA VAL A 200 -2.09 19.17 14.20
C VAL A 200 -2.19 20.42 13.33
N GLN A 201 -2.62 20.29 12.07
CA GLN A 201 -2.76 21.43 11.16
C GLN A 201 -3.86 22.40 11.62
N SER A 202 -5.01 21.88 12.06
CA SER A 202 -6.11 22.67 12.60
C SER A 202 -5.69 23.39 13.88
N ASN A 203 -5.08 22.69 14.83
CA ASN A 203 -4.56 23.32 16.06
C ASN A 203 -3.51 24.38 15.75
N LYS A 204 -2.59 24.10 14.81
CA LYS A 204 -1.59 25.10 14.39
C LYS A 204 -2.24 26.36 13.83
N LYS A 205 -3.36 26.27 13.10
CA LYS A 205 -4.08 27.44 12.60
C LYS A 205 -4.76 28.22 13.74
N LEU A 206 -5.36 27.51 14.69
CA LEU A 206 -6.04 28.11 15.85
C LEU A 206 -5.08 28.88 16.76
N PHE A 207 -3.92 28.29 17.06
CA PHE A 207 -2.92 28.87 17.97
C PHE A 207 -1.87 29.74 17.27
N LYS A 208 -2.00 29.99 15.96
CA LYS A 208 -1.04 30.84 15.23
C LYS A 208 -1.22 32.29 15.67
N ASN A 209 -0.30 32.79 16.48
CA ASN A 209 -0.16 34.21 16.69
C ASN A 209 0.36 34.86 15.39
N LYS A 210 -0.47 35.69 14.75
CA LYS A 210 -0.10 36.38 13.49
C LYS A 210 0.70 37.65 13.74
N LEU A 211 0.76 38.13 14.99
CA LEU A 211 1.39 39.39 15.37
C LEU A 211 2.85 39.23 15.80
N SER A 212 3.29 38.01 16.12
CA SER A 212 4.67 37.71 16.49
C SER A 212 5.33 36.81 15.44
N ASP A 213 6.54 37.17 15.01
CA ASP A 213 7.35 36.35 14.10
C ASP A 213 7.93 35.10 14.80
N LYS A 214 7.93 35.06 16.13
CA LYS A 214 8.40 33.90 16.88
C LYS A 214 7.31 32.83 16.88
N ARG A 215 7.65 31.61 16.46
CA ARG A 215 6.78 30.42 16.47
C ARG A 215 6.51 29.96 17.92
N GLN A 216 5.79 30.75 18.69
CA GLN A 216 5.41 30.46 20.07
C GLN A 216 4.14 29.58 20.04
N ASN A 217 4.35 28.26 19.93
CA ASN A 217 3.27 27.29 20.03
C ASN A 217 3.14 26.80 21.47
N PRO A 218 1.92 26.46 21.92
CA PRO A 218 1.74 25.80 23.21
C PRO A 218 2.42 24.42 23.20
N ARG A 219 2.97 24.02 24.36
CA ARG A 219 3.75 22.79 24.55
C ARG A 219 3.07 21.54 23.95
N PHE A 220 1.78 21.35 24.21
CA PHE A 220 1.04 20.18 23.72
C PHE A 220 1.05 20.06 22.20
N LEU A 221 1.06 21.19 21.47
CA LEU A 221 1.06 21.19 20.00
C LEU A 221 2.42 20.73 19.47
N SER A 222 3.50 21.17 20.10
CA SER A 222 4.86 20.70 19.81
C SER A 222 4.98 19.19 20.07
N ILE A 223 4.45 18.70 21.19
CA ILE A 223 4.42 17.25 21.51
C ILE A 223 3.62 16.48 20.45
N LYS A 224 2.40 16.92 20.13
CA LYS A 224 1.58 16.29 19.06
C LYS A 224 2.30 16.28 17.71
N ARG A 225 3.06 17.33 17.38
CA ARG A 225 3.85 17.38 16.15
C ARG A 225 5.01 16.38 16.15
N ILE A 226 5.67 16.17 17.30
CA ILE A 226 6.71 15.16 17.47
C ILE A 226 6.12 13.75 17.35
N VAL A 227 5.00 13.47 18.02
CA VAL A 227 4.29 12.18 17.91
C VAL A 227 3.90 11.91 16.46
N LEU A 228 3.35 12.90 15.74
CA LEU A 228 3.05 12.77 14.32
C LEU A 228 4.29 12.42 13.50
N GLN A 229 5.45 13.02 13.82
CA GLN A 229 6.70 12.75 13.12
C GLN A 229 7.20 11.32 13.40
N LEU A 230 7.17 10.87 14.66
CA LEU A 230 7.49 9.49 15.04
C LEU A 230 6.60 8.49 14.30
N LYS A 231 5.30 8.74 14.25
CA LYS A 231 4.34 7.86 13.56
C LYS A 231 4.53 7.81 12.04
N LYS A 232 5.02 8.89 11.44
CA LYS A 232 5.40 8.89 10.02
C LYS A 232 6.65 8.03 9.78
N PHE A 233 7.68 8.16 10.63
CA PHE A 233 8.87 7.30 10.53
C PHE A 233 8.56 5.81 10.71
N GLU A 234 7.64 5.45 11.62
CA GLU A 234 7.13 4.07 11.76
C GLU A 234 6.54 3.53 10.45
N THR A 235 5.85 4.37 9.67
CA THR A 235 5.23 3.97 8.40
C THR A 235 6.09 4.15 7.15
N ASP A 236 7.06 5.06 7.17
CA ASP A 236 7.92 5.42 6.03
C ASP A 236 9.10 4.45 5.82
N ASN A 237 8.93 3.20 6.26
CA ASN A 237 9.85 2.11 5.98
C ASN A 237 9.53 1.53 4.59
N SER A 238 10.05 2.12 3.52
CA SER A 238 9.93 1.60 2.16
C SER A 238 10.86 0.40 1.97
N ARG A 239 10.38 -0.61 1.24
CA ARG A 239 11.21 -1.75 0.84
C ARG A 239 10.84 -2.25 -0.55
N THR A 240 11.78 -2.94 -1.14
CA THR A 240 11.54 -3.74 -2.35
C THR A 240 10.61 -4.92 -2.07
N LEU A 241 9.89 -5.33 -3.11
CA LEU A 241 8.95 -6.46 -3.05
C LEU A 241 9.74 -7.78 -2.93
N THR A 242 9.35 -8.63 -1.99
CA THR A 242 9.94 -9.97 -1.85
C THR A 242 9.04 -11.06 -2.43
N GLU A 243 9.58 -12.27 -2.61
CA GLU A 243 8.81 -13.38 -3.18
C GLU A 243 7.56 -13.72 -2.36
N ILE A 244 7.62 -13.54 -1.04
CA ILE A 244 6.47 -13.74 -0.16
C ILE A 244 5.38 -12.69 -0.42
N ASP A 245 5.76 -11.42 -0.62
CA ASP A 245 4.77 -10.40 -0.97
C ASP A 245 4.18 -10.65 -2.36
N LYS A 246 4.98 -11.16 -3.31
CA LYS A 246 4.47 -11.57 -4.62
C LYS A 246 3.42 -12.67 -4.49
N GLN A 247 3.65 -13.68 -3.64
CA GLN A 247 2.62 -14.68 -3.33
C GLN A 247 1.36 -14.05 -2.72
N ILE A 248 1.52 -13.05 -1.84
CA ILE A 248 0.39 -12.32 -1.27
C ILE A 248 -0.40 -11.56 -2.35
N VAL A 249 0.31 -10.88 -3.25
CA VAL A 249 -0.27 -10.13 -4.37
C VAL A 249 -1.04 -11.06 -5.31
N LEU A 250 -0.45 -12.19 -5.69
CA LEU A 250 -1.07 -13.19 -6.57
C LEU A 250 -2.32 -13.79 -5.92
N LYS A 251 -2.23 -14.21 -4.66
CA LYS A 251 -3.39 -14.74 -3.92
C LYS A 251 -4.52 -13.72 -3.78
N LEU A 252 -4.20 -12.44 -3.56
CA LEU A 252 -5.23 -11.40 -3.51
C LEU A 252 -5.81 -11.08 -4.88
N SER A 253 -5.05 -11.24 -5.96
CA SER A 253 -5.57 -11.09 -7.33
C SER A 253 -6.53 -12.23 -7.67
N ASP A 254 -6.22 -13.48 -7.29
CA ASP A 254 -7.14 -14.63 -7.37
C ASP A 254 -8.48 -14.32 -6.69
N LEU A 255 -8.43 -13.89 -5.43
CA LEU A 255 -9.62 -13.63 -4.62
C LEU A 255 -10.40 -12.40 -5.12
N SER A 256 -9.76 -11.49 -5.85
CA SER A 256 -10.40 -10.34 -6.49
C SER A 256 -11.23 -10.74 -7.71
N ILE A 257 -11.00 -11.93 -8.25
CA ILE A 257 -11.70 -12.51 -9.41
C ILE A 257 -12.77 -13.55 -8.99
N ASN A 258 -12.94 -13.78 -7.67
CA ASN A 258 -13.89 -14.74 -7.14
C ASN A 258 -15.37 -14.48 -7.55
N ARG A 259 -16.25 -15.47 -7.53
CA ARG A 259 -17.68 -15.31 -7.90
C ARG A 259 -18.43 -14.38 -6.95
N TYR A 260 -18.17 -14.49 -5.65
CA TYR A 260 -18.85 -13.72 -4.61
C TYR A 260 -18.42 -12.24 -4.60
N SER A 261 -19.36 -11.35 -4.93
CA SER A 261 -19.13 -9.90 -5.04
C SER A 261 -18.57 -9.28 -3.77
N GLU A 262 -19.04 -9.71 -2.60
CA GLU A 262 -18.59 -9.20 -1.31
C GLU A 262 -17.13 -9.55 -0.98
N ILE A 263 -16.71 -10.76 -1.35
CA ILE A 263 -15.32 -11.23 -1.19
C ILE A 263 -14.44 -10.47 -2.18
N ARG A 264 -14.87 -10.37 -3.44
CA ARG A 264 -14.17 -9.60 -4.48
C ARG A 264 -13.89 -8.16 -4.08
N GLN A 265 -14.92 -7.41 -3.69
CA GLN A 265 -14.78 -6.00 -3.32
C GLN A 265 -13.78 -5.83 -2.16
N LYS A 266 -13.80 -6.75 -1.18
CA LYS A 266 -12.87 -6.70 -0.07
C LYS A 266 -11.44 -7.04 -0.50
N ALA A 267 -11.26 -8.07 -1.32
CA ALA A 267 -9.97 -8.47 -1.87
C ALA A 267 -9.36 -7.35 -2.73
N GLN A 268 -10.14 -6.75 -3.63
CA GLN A 268 -9.73 -5.61 -4.47
C GLN A 268 -9.27 -4.41 -3.64
N PHE A 269 -10.04 -4.05 -2.59
CA PHE A 269 -9.64 -2.97 -1.68
C PHE A 269 -8.28 -3.25 -1.00
N LYS A 270 -8.04 -4.51 -0.62
CA LYS A 270 -6.75 -4.91 -0.02
C LYS A 270 -5.62 -5.00 -1.04
N LEU A 271 -5.91 -5.45 -2.26
CA LEU A 271 -4.97 -5.50 -3.36
C LEU A 271 -4.49 -4.09 -3.72
N PHE A 272 -5.39 -3.11 -3.85
CA PHE A 272 -5.00 -1.72 -4.11
C PHE A 272 -4.12 -1.12 -3.01
N ALA A 273 -4.34 -1.50 -1.75
CA ALA A 273 -3.50 -1.06 -0.65
C ALA A 273 -2.05 -1.57 -0.79
N ILE A 274 -1.87 -2.82 -1.26
CA ILE A 274 -0.56 -3.44 -1.50
C ILE A 274 0.10 -2.87 -2.75
N LEU A 275 -0.65 -2.71 -3.83
CA LEU A 275 -0.18 -2.11 -5.07
C LEU A 275 0.26 -0.65 -4.92
N ASN A 276 -0.27 0.06 -3.91
CA ASN A 276 0.16 1.40 -3.55
C ASN A 276 1.31 1.41 -2.53
N HIS A 277 1.61 0.29 -1.87
CA HIS A 277 2.71 0.23 -0.92
C HIS A 277 4.02 -0.15 -1.61
N TYR A 278 3.98 -1.16 -2.47
CA TYR A 278 5.16 -1.62 -3.22
C TYR A 278 5.19 -1.02 -4.62
N HIS A 279 6.29 -0.36 -4.94
CA HIS A 279 6.56 0.17 -6.28
C HIS A 279 6.66 -0.98 -7.28
N PHE A 280 6.20 -0.76 -8.51
CA PHE A 280 6.21 -1.72 -9.62
C PHE A 280 5.46 -3.05 -9.40
N SER A 281 4.91 -3.31 -8.21
CA SER A 281 4.14 -4.52 -7.88
C SER A 281 2.95 -4.82 -8.81
N PHE A 282 2.47 -3.80 -9.52
CA PHE A 282 1.41 -3.92 -10.50
C PHE A 282 1.80 -4.74 -11.73
N GLN A 283 3.08 -4.76 -12.12
CA GLN A 283 3.58 -5.57 -13.25
C GLN A 283 3.30 -7.06 -13.08
N ILE A 284 3.30 -7.56 -11.83
CA ILE A 284 3.06 -8.98 -11.50
C ILE A 284 1.69 -9.46 -11.95
N ILE A 285 0.70 -8.57 -11.95
CA ILE A 285 -0.70 -8.95 -12.19
C ILE A 285 -1.14 -8.63 -13.61
N VAL A 286 -0.42 -7.77 -14.33
CA VAL A 286 -0.85 -7.30 -15.65
C VAL A 286 -0.93 -8.42 -16.66
N ASP A 287 0.09 -9.29 -16.76
CA ASP A 287 0.09 -10.38 -17.75
C ASP A 287 -1.11 -11.30 -17.58
N ARG A 288 -1.38 -11.68 -16.33
CA ARG A 288 -2.52 -12.52 -15.97
C ARG A 288 -3.86 -11.86 -16.30
N PHE A 289 -4.00 -10.56 -16.06
CA PHE A 289 -5.23 -9.85 -16.43
C PHE A 289 -5.38 -9.74 -17.94
N VAL A 290 -4.31 -9.42 -18.68
CA VAL A 290 -4.32 -9.35 -20.14
C VAL A 290 -4.76 -10.67 -20.76
N GLU A 291 -4.27 -11.80 -20.25
CA GLU A 291 -4.71 -13.14 -20.67
C GLU A 291 -6.22 -13.36 -20.47
N LEU A 292 -6.76 -12.97 -19.31
CA LEU A 292 -8.20 -13.08 -19.02
C LEU A 292 -9.05 -12.15 -19.89
N LEU A 293 -8.53 -10.98 -20.25
CA LEU A 293 -9.25 -10.00 -21.08
C LEU A 293 -9.27 -10.37 -22.57
N ASN A 294 -8.21 -11.03 -23.06
CA ASN A 294 -8.09 -11.45 -24.45
C ASN A 294 -8.97 -12.67 -24.81
N LYS A 295 -9.53 -13.37 -23.81
CA LYS A 295 -10.43 -14.53 -23.98
C LYS A 295 -11.84 -14.26 -23.44
N PRO A 296 -12.61 -13.32 -24.02
CA PRO A 296 -13.90 -12.91 -23.47
C PRO A 296 -15.00 -13.98 -23.58
N ASP A 297 -14.89 -14.92 -24.53
CA ASP A 297 -15.91 -15.96 -24.75
C ASP A 297 -15.75 -17.19 -23.84
N GLU A 298 -14.55 -17.42 -23.30
CA GLU A 298 -14.24 -18.54 -22.39
C GLU A 298 -14.34 -18.14 -20.90
N THR A 299 -14.35 -16.84 -20.60
CA THR A 299 -14.25 -16.33 -19.23
C THR A 299 -15.60 -15.95 -18.63
N ASP A 300 -15.79 -16.29 -17.35
CA ASP A 300 -16.98 -15.93 -16.59
C ASP A 300 -17.14 -14.40 -16.62
N HIS A 301 -18.32 -13.89 -16.99
CA HIS A 301 -18.61 -12.45 -17.07
C HIS A 301 -18.18 -11.68 -15.81
N ASP A 302 -18.34 -12.31 -14.65
CA ASP A 302 -18.00 -11.71 -13.38
C ASP A 302 -16.49 -11.53 -13.18
N GLN A 303 -15.68 -12.40 -13.78
CA GLN A 303 -14.23 -12.29 -13.79
C GLN A 303 -13.77 -11.15 -14.69
N ILE A 304 -14.39 -11.02 -15.87
CA ILE A 304 -14.13 -9.89 -16.80
C ILE A 304 -14.45 -8.56 -16.10
N LYS A 305 -15.63 -8.47 -15.46
CA LYS A 305 -16.03 -7.29 -14.69
C LYS A 305 -15.06 -6.97 -13.55
N SER A 306 -14.55 -8.00 -12.87
CA SER A 306 -13.53 -7.84 -11.83
C SER A 306 -12.22 -7.28 -12.37
N CYS A 307 -11.73 -7.80 -13.50
CA CYS A 307 -10.49 -7.33 -14.12
C CYS A 307 -10.61 -5.86 -14.53
N LEU A 308 -11.72 -5.47 -15.15
CA LEU A 308 -11.99 -4.07 -15.50
C LEU A 308 -12.07 -3.17 -14.28
N TYR A 309 -12.65 -3.63 -13.18
CA TYR A 309 -12.68 -2.86 -11.93
C TYR A 309 -11.28 -2.65 -11.37
N ILE A 310 -10.40 -3.66 -11.46
CA ILE A 310 -9.00 -3.56 -11.02
C ILE A 310 -8.21 -2.59 -11.91
N LEU A 311 -8.45 -2.62 -13.23
CA LEU A 311 -7.87 -1.66 -14.18
C LEU A 311 -8.33 -0.22 -13.92
N LEU A 312 -9.63 0.00 -13.71
CA LEU A 312 -10.18 1.30 -13.32
C LEU A 312 -9.54 1.81 -12.02
N GLY A 313 -9.27 0.88 -11.10
CA GLY A 313 -8.54 1.12 -9.88
C GLY A 313 -9.22 2.13 -8.95
N ASN A 314 -8.44 2.84 -8.15
CA ASN A 314 -8.91 3.92 -7.28
C ASN A 314 -8.23 5.24 -7.64
N ASN A 315 -8.37 6.28 -6.81
CA ASN A 315 -7.73 7.58 -7.06
C ASN A 315 -6.19 7.54 -7.00
N LEU A 316 -5.61 6.52 -6.36
CA LEU A 316 -4.17 6.39 -6.14
C LEU A 316 -3.51 5.39 -7.09
N VAL A 317 -4.27 4.39 -7.55
CA VAL A 317 -3.81 3.32 -8.42
C VAL A 317 -4.72 3.32 -9.64
N PHE A 318 -4.20 3.73 -10.78
CA PHE A 318 -4.85 3.56 -12.09
C PHE A 318 -3.85 2.93 -13.04
N LEU A 319 -4.06 1.64 -13.35
CA LEU A 319 -3.08 0.83 -14.07
C LEU A 319 -2.82 1.28 -15.52
N PRO A 320 -3.83 1.65 -16.32
CA PRO A 320 -3.66 1.98 -17.74
C PRO A 320 -2.75 3.18 -18.02
N THR A 321 -2.56 4.10 -17.07
CA THR A 321 -1.71 5.29 -17.23
C THR A 321 -0.54 5.31 -16.25
N LYS A 322 -0.18 4.18 -15.63
CA LYS A 322 1.06 4.13 -14.84
C LYS A 322 2.25 4.12 -15.80
N TYR A 323 3.16 5.08 -15.59
CA TYR A 323 4.41 5.41 -16.29
C TYR A 323 5.28 4.22 -16.76
N SER A 324 4.80 3.41 -17.69
CA SER A 324 5.50 2.24 -18.22
C SER A 324 4.95 1.90 -19.60
N TRP A 325 5.76 2.14 -20.63
CA TRP A 325 5.40 1.88 -22.01
C TRP A 325 5.08 0.40 -22.28
N THR A 326 5.81 -0.52 -21.65
CA THR A 326 5.57 -1.97 -21.74
C THR A 326 4.20 -2.37 -21.19
N MET A 327 3.68 -1.61 -20.24
CA MET A 327 2.34 -1.83 -19.68
C MET A 327 1.25 -1.26 -20.58
N MET A 328 1.45 -0.06 -21.13
CA MET A 328 0.53 0.54 -22.08
C MET A 328 0.40 -0.31 -23.35
N GLU A 329 1.53 -0.83 -23.87
CA GLU A 329 1.60 -1.75 -25.01
C GLU A 329 0.66 -2.96 -24.83
N LYS A 330 0.60 -3.53 -23.62
CA LYS A 330 -0.25 -4.69 -23.32
C LYS A 330 -1.69 -4.30 -22.99
N LEU A 331 -1.89 -3.26 -22.18
CA LEU A 331 -3.21 -2.93 -21.63
C LEU A 331 -4.13 -2.21 -22.62
N TRP A 332 -3.62 -1.25 -23.39
CA TRP A 332 -4.47 -0.42 -24.25
C TRP A 332 -5.11 -1.23 -25.39
N PRO A 333 -4.39 -2.11 -26.10
CA PRO A 333 -5.02 -2.98 -27.11
C PRO A 333 -6.06 -3.92 -26.49
N SER A 334 -5.77 -4.52 -25.33
CA SER A 334 -6.73 -5.39 -24.64
C SER A 334 -7.99 -4.62 -24.20
N ILE A 335 -7.87 -3.39 -23.68
CA ILE A 335 -9.03 -2.55 -23.33
C ILE A 335 -9.84 -2.17 -24.57
N ALA A 336 -9.18 -1.84 -25.69
CA ALA A 336 -9.86 -1.51 -26.94
C ALA A 336 -10.67 -2.70 -27.48
N LEU A 337 -10.11 -3.91 -27.42
CA LEU A 337 -10.80 -5.16 -27.78
C LEU A 337 -11.98 -5.50 -26.85
N MET A 338 -12.06 -4.92 -25.66
CA MET A 338 -13.12 -5.24 -24.70
C MET A 338 -14.40 -4.42 -24.83
N ASN A 339 -14.40 -3.36 -25.65
CA ASN A 339 -15.55 -2.48 -25.86
C ASN A 339 -16.84 -3.21 -26.31
N TYR A 340 -16.76 -4.50 -26.63
CA TYR A 340 -17.85 -5.39 -27.04
C TYR A 340 -18.57 -6.14 -25.95
N ALA A 341 -18.21 -5.95 -24.68
CA ALA A 341 -18.88 -6.64 -23.61
C ALA A 341 -20.40 -6.41 -23.71
N LYS A 342 -21.17 -7.49 -23.86
CA LYS A 342 -22.63 -7.43 -24.13
C LYS A 342 -23.44 -6.82 -22.99
N LYS A 343 -22.89 -6.78 -21.77
CA LYS A 343 -23.62 -6.31 -20.58
C LYS A 343 -23.38 -4.81 -20.30
N PRO A 344 -24.43 -4.05 -19.94
CA PRO A 344 -24.34 -2.61 -19.73
C PRO A 344 -23.41 -2.22 -18.57
N SER A 345 -23.30 -3.07 -17.53
CA SER A 345 -22.39 -2.79 -16.41
C SER A 345 -20.92 -2.80 -16.81
N THR A 346 -20.57 -3.61 -17.81
CA THR A 346 -19.20 -3.81 -18.27
C THR A 346 -18.83 -2.70 -19.26
N GLN A 347 -19.77 -2.35 -20.15
CA GLN A 347 -19.65 -1.17 -21.01
C GLN A 347 -19.49 0.13 -20.20
N LYS A 348 -20.25 0.29 -19.11
CA LYS A 348 -20.10 1.44 -18.21
C LYS A 348 -18.69 1.54 -17.62
N LEU A 349 -18.14 0.41 -17.12
CA LEU A 349 -16.79 0.39 -16.57
C LEU A 349 -15.73 0.74 -17.62
N ILE A 350 -15.87 0.22 -18.84
CA ILE A 350 -14.94 0.54 -19.92
C ILE A 350 -15.03 2.02 -20.31
N ASN A 351 -16.24 2.57 -20.42
CA ASN A 351 -16.43 4.01 -20.65
C ASN A 351 -15.83 4.87 -19.52
N ASP A 352 -15.94 4.44 -18.26
CA ASP A 352 -15.34 5.12 -17.12
C ASP A 352 -13.80 5.04 -17.16
N ILE A 353 -13.23 3.91 -17.60
CA ILE A 353 -11.79 3.76 -17.84
C ILE A 353 -11.34 4.73 -18.94
N HIS A 354 -12.01 4.73 -20.11
CA HIS A 354 -11.69 5.63 -21.22
C HIS A 354 -11.70 7.10 -20.79
N LYS A 355 -12.76 7.54 -20.10
CA LYS A 355 -12.85 8.91 -19.57
C LYS A 355 -11.74 9.22 -18.57
N LYS A 356 -11.31 8.24 -17.77
CA LYS A 356 -10.22 8.42 -16.82
C LYS A 356 -8.87 8.53 -17.53
N ILE A 357 -8.60 7.69 -18.54
CA ILE A 357 -7.40 7.81 -19.39
C ILE A 357 -7.32 9.21 -20.00
N ILE A 358 -8.40 9.68 -20.63
CA ILE A 358 -8.47 11.02 -21.25
C ILE A 358 -8.14 12.14 -20.25
N ARG A 359 -8.54 11.99 -18.97
CA ARG A 359 -8.31 13.00 -17.93
C ARG A 359 -6.92 12.93 -17.29
N THR A 360 -6.33 11.74 -17.21
CA THR A 360 -5.11 11.50 -16.43
C THR A 360 -3.88 11.26 -17.27
N PHE A 361 -4.03 10.96 -18.55
CA PHE A 361 -2.91 10.72 -19.44
C PHE A 361 -2.12 12.02 -19.63
N VAL A 362 -0.83 11.93 -19.34
CA VAL A 362 0.18 12.95 -19.63
C VAL A 362 1.16 12.26 -20.55
N THR A 363 1.61 12.94 -21.60
CA THR A 363 2.57 12.40 -22.56
C THR A 363 3.85 11.99 -21.83
N ASP A 364 4.11 10.67 -21.82
CA ASP A 364 5.30 10.11 -21.20
C ASP A 364 6.51 10.29 -22.11
N SER A 365 7.67 10.59 -21.53
CA SER A 365 8.91 10.69 -22.31
C SER A 365 9.42 9.30 -22.68
N PHE A 366 9.71 9.07 -23.96
CA PHE A 366 10.33 7.84 -24.46
C PHE A 366 11.86 7.90 -24.32
N ILE A 367 12.46 9.07 -24.57
CA ILE A 367 13.88 9.36 -24.31
C ILE A 367 13.99 10.21 -23.06
N GLN A 368 14.67 9.68 -22.05
CA GLN A 368 15.12 10.46 -20.92
C GLN A 368 16.62 10.65 -21.08
N ASP A 369 17.07 11.88 -21.28
CA ASP A 369 18.48 12.25 -21.30
C ASP A 369 18.76 13.27 -20.20
N ILE A 370 19.83 13.03 -19.45
CA ILE A 370 20.25 13.91 -18.36
C ILE A 370 21.38 14.78 -18.90
N ASN A 371 21.23 16.11 -18.79
CA ASN A 371 22.27 17.04 -19.23
C ASN A 371 23.57 16.88 -18.40
N GLU A 372 24.71 17.15 -19.04
CA GLU A 372 26.03 16.97 -18.41
C GLU A 372 26.22 17.88 -17.18
N ILE A 373 25.59 19.06 -17.17
CA ILE A 373 25.62 19.98 -16.02
C ILE A 373 25.00 19.32 -14.79
N SER A 374 23.83 18.68 -14.91
CA SER A 374 23.19 17.99 -13.78
C SER A 374 24.00 16.78 -13.33
N LYS A 375 24.65 16.04 -14.25
CA LYS A 375 25.55 14.94 -13.89
C LYS A 375 26.73 15.45 -13.07
N HIS A 376 27.35 16.56 -13.49
CA HIS A 376 28.45 17.17 -12.77
C HIS A 376 28.03 17.65 -11.37
N VAL A 377 26.90 18.37 -11.27
CA VAL A 377 26.38 18.85 -9.98
C VAL A 377 26.01 17.67 -9.06
N ALA A 378 25.38 16.63 -9.59
CA ALA A 378 25.08 15.41 -8.84
C ALA A 378 26.35 14.71 -8.34
N ALA A 379 27.40 14.61 -9.17
CA ALA A 379 28.69 14.04 -8.79
C ALA A 379 29.42 14.88 -7.72
N THR A 380 29.20 16.20 -7.70
CA THR A 380 29.73 17.06 -6.62
C THR A 380 28.93 16.93 -5.32
N LEU A 381 27.61 16.72 -5.39
CA LEU A 381 26.73 16.58 -4.22
C LEU A 381 26.80 15.19 -3.59
N TRP A 382 26.86 14.14 -4.41
CA TRP A 382 27.07 12.76 -3.99
C TRP A 382 28.54 12.39 -4.20
N HIS A 383 29.34 12.36 -3.12
CA HIS A 383 30.72 11.83 -3.11
C HIS A 383 30.88 10.60 -4.02
N PRO A 384 32.04 10.42 -4.68
CA PRO A 384 32.12 9.94 -6.05
C PRO A 384 31.41 8.59 -6.21
N LEU A 385 30.29 8.61 -6.92
CA LEU A 385 29.66 7.42 -7.48
C LEU A 385 30.72 6.68 -8.30
N LYS A 386 31.15 5.51 -7.81
CA LYS A 386 32.23 4.70 -8.41
C LYS A 386 31.93 4.21 -9.84
N ARG A 387 30.73 4.45 -10.38
CA ARG A 387 30.37 4.27 -11.80
C ARG A 387 29.05 4.95 -12.10
N ILE A 388 29.01 5.79 -13.12
CA ILE A 388 27.76 6.21 -13.77
C ILE A 388 27.51 5.18 -14.88
N GLU A 389 26.63 4.23 -14.67
CA GLU A 389 26.27 3.24 -15.69
C GLU A 389 25.20 3.81 -16.63
N THR A 390 25.64 4.47 -17.71
CA THR A 390 24.75 4.99 -18.77
C THR A 390 24.13 3.90 -19.64
N LYS A 391 24.63 2.65 -19.55
CA LYS A 391 24.12 1.51 -20.32
C LYS A 391 22.65 1.21 -20.01
N ILE A 392 22.26 1.23 -18.74
CA ILE A 392 20.89 0.91 -18.31
C ILE A 392 19.88 1.95 -18.82
N GLN A 393 20.27 3.23 -18.86
CA GLN A 393 19.43 4.30 -19.41
C GLN A 393 19.19 4.13 -20.91
N ASN A 394 20.24 3.81 -21.67
CA ASN A 394 20.13 3.58 -23.11
C ASN A 394 19.27 2.35 -23.44
N GLU A 395 19.48 1.25 -22.72
CA GLU A 395 18.65 0.04 -22.86
C GLU A 395 17.19 0.32 -22.53
N HIS A 396 16.91 1.09 -21.47
CA HIS A 396 15.55 1.48 -21.10
C HIS A 396 14.89 2.37 -22.15
N ASN A 397 15.61 3.36 -22.69
CA ASN A 397 15.11 4.21 -23.78
C ASN A 397 14.81 3.39 -25.05
N GLN A 398 15.65 2.41 -25.38
CA GLN A 398 15.39 1.50 -26.51
C GLN A 398 14.14 0.63 -26.30
N VAL A 399 13.94 0.10 -25.09
CA VAL A 399 12.73 -0.67 -24.74
C VAL A 399 11.49 0.21 -24.83
N ASN A 400 11.55 1.46 -24.37
CA ASN A 400 10.43 2.41 -24.45
C ASN A 400 10.05 2.69 -25.91
N ILE A 401 11.03 3.02 -26.76
CA ILE A 401 10.81 3.30 -28.18
C ILE A 401 10.20 2.08 -28.88
N LYS A 402 10.72 0.88 -28.61
CA LYS A 402 10.18 -0.36 -29.17
C LYS A 402 8.74 -0.60 -28.74
N SER A 403 8.44 -0.44 -27.45
CA SER A 403 7.10 -0.65 -26.89
C SER A 403 6.09 0.35 -27.46
N TYR A 404 6.51 1.60 -27.64
CA TYR A 404 5.71 2.66 -28.28
C TYR A 404 5.40 2.34 -29.75
N ASN A 405 6.41 1.98 -30.54
CA ASN A 405 6.21 1.60 -31.94
C ASN A 405 5.28 0.38 -32.07
N ASN A 406 5.49 -0.64 -31.24
CA ASN A 406 4.62 -1.82 -31.20
C ASN A 406 3.18 -1.45 -30.82
N LEU A 407 2.98 -0.55 -29.85
CA LEU A 407 1.66 -0.09 -29.43
C LEU A 407 0.96 0.64 -30.58
N ILE A 408 1.64 1.55 -31.27
CA ILE A 408 1.08 2.27 -32.43
C ILE A 408 0.75 1.29 -33.56
N GLU A 409 1.66 0.36 -33.90
CA GLU A 409 1.40 -0.65 -34.93
C GLU A 409 0.18 -1.51 -34.57
N THR A 410 0.07 -1.94 -33.31
CA THR A 410 -1.04 -2.78 -32.84
C THR A 410 -2.37 -2.01 -32.89
N LEU A 411 -2.39 -0.75 -32.43
CA LEU A 411 -3.59 0.09 -32.49
C LEU A 411 -3.98 0.42 -33.94
N ASN A 412 -3.00 0.70 -34.81
CA ASN A 412 -3.24 0.92 -36.24
C ASN A 412 -3.74 -0.33 -36.95
N LEU A 413 -3.24 -1.53 -36.59
CA LEU A 413 -3.77 -2.79 -37.08
C LEU A 413 -5.23 -3.01 -36.63
N LEU A 414 -5.57 -2.60 -35.40
CA LEU A 414 -6.95 -2.65 -34.91
C LEU A 414 -7.85 -1.63 -35.64
N LEU A 415 -7.34 -0.47 -36.04
CA LEU A 415 -8.06 0.49 -36.89
C LEU A 415 -8.26 -0.02 -38.33
N LYS A 416 -7.23 -0.65 -38.93
CA LYS A 416 -7.25 -1.11 -40.32
C LYS A 416 -8.03 -2.43 -40.52
N ARG A 417 -8.15 -3.27 -39.48
CA ARG A 417 -8.90 -4.53 -39.54
C ARG A 417 -10.40 -4.29 -39.40
N ASP A 418 -11.01 -3.69 -40.41
CA ASP A 418 -12.47 -3.63 -40.62
C ASP A 418 -13.10 -5.03 -40.92
N THR A 419 -12.34 -6.12 -40.82
CA THR A 419 -12.70 -7.47 -41.32
C THR A 419 -12.79 -8.59 -40.27
N LEU A 420 -12.72 -8.28 -38.98
CA LEU A 420 -13.25 -9.21 -37.97
C LEU A 420 -14.76 -8.95 -37.83
N HIS A 421 -15.58 -10.00 -37.69
CA HIS A 421 -17.04 -9.94 -37.51
C HIS A 421 -17.52 -9.16 -36.25
N VAL A 422 -16.69 -8.31 -35.66
CA VAL A 422 -16.90 -7.60 -34.41
C VAL A 422 -16.58 -6.12 -34.65
N PRO A 423 -17.53 -5.16 -34.45
CA PRO A 423 -17.40 -3.75 -34.88
C PRO A 423 -16.70 -2.79 -33.87
N ILE A 424 -15.40 -2.50 -34.02
CA ILE A 424 -14.65 -1.80 -32.95
C ILE A 424 -15.09 -0.33 -32.94
N PRO A 425 -15.34 0.32 -31.78
CA PRO A 425 -15.62 1.75 -31.78
C PRO A 425 -14.39 2.53 -32.24
N HIS A 426 -14.40 2.93 -33.51
CA HIS A 426 -13.34 3.73 -34.16
C HIS A 426 -12.93 4.94 -33.31
N SER A 427 -13.87 5.57 -32.61
CA SER A 427 -13.61 6.73 -31.74
C SER A 427 -12.65 6.45 -30.57
N CYS A 428 -12.68 5.25 -29.98
CA CYS A 428 -11.83 4.91 -28.83
C CYS A 428 -10.37 4.68 -29.27
N ILE A 429 -10.18 3.95 -30.37
CA ILE A 429 -8.83 3.71 -30.87
C ILE A 429 -8.24 5.00 -31.44
N GLN A 430 -9.05 5.81 -32.13
CA GLN A 430 -8.62 7.13 -32.60
C GLN A 430 -8.13 8.01 -31.45
N THR A 431 -8.87 8.06 -30.33
CA THR A 431 -8.46 8.85 -29.16
C THR A 431 -7.13 8.36 -28.57
N PHE A 432 -6.89 7.05 -28.53
CA PHE A 432 -5.60 6.50 -28.08
C PHE A 432 -4.46 6.82 -29.04
N VAL A 433 -4.71 6.76 -30.35
CA VAL A 433 -3.72 7.15 -31.36
C VAL A 433 -3.43 8.64 -31.27
N ASP A 434 -4.44 9.49 -31.08
CA ASP A 434 -4.28 10.94 -30.92
C ASP A 434 -3.41 11.30 -29.69
N PHE A 435 -3.51 10.53 -28.60
CA PHE A 435 -2.63 10.68 -27.43
C PHE A 435 -1.19 10.28 -27.67
N LEU A 436 -0.94 9.46 -28.69
CA LEU A 436 0.37 8.96 -29.07
C LEU A 436 0.96 9.73 -30.26
N ILE A 437 0.37 10.85 -30.68
CA ILE A 437 0.97 11.70 -31.72
C ILE A 437 2.15 12.46 -31.10
N ASP A 438 3.36 12.15 -31.56
CA ASP A 438 4.57 12.91 -31.24
C ASP A 438 4.96 13.76 -32.45
N ASP A 439 5.13 15.07 -32.21
CA ASP A 439 5.54 16.05 -33.22
C ASP A 439 6.95 15.74 -33.80
N ASN A 440 7.78 14.97 -33.09
CA ASN A 440 9.17 14.67 -33.48
C ASN A 440 9.36 13.31 -34.18
N MET A 441 8.32 12.48 -34.28
CA MET A 441 8.41 11.16 -34.91
C MET A 441 7.56 11.15 -36.18
N GLU A 442 8.21 11.14 -37.35
CA GLU A 442 7.55 10.92 -38.63
C GLU A 442 6.86 9.55 -38.61
N LEU A 443 5.56 9.54 -38.29
CA LEU A 443 4.69 8.41 -38.59
C LEU A 443 4.83 8.12 -40.08
N ARG A 444 5.40 6.95 -40.42
CA ARG A 444 5.43 6.47 -41.80
C ARG A 444 3.99 6.48 -42.31
N LYS A 445 3.73 7.36 -43.29
CA LYS A 445 2.46 7.53 -43.98
C LYS A 445 1.93 6.21 -44.52
#